data_AF-A0A7C0YMG7-F1
#
_entry.id   AF-A0A7C0YMG7-F1
#
_cell.length_a   1.000
_cell.length_b   1.000
_cell.length_c   1.000
_cell.angle_alpha   90.00
_cell.angle_beta   90.00
_cell.angle_gamma   90.00
#
_symmetry.space_group_name_H-M   'P 1'
#
loop_
_entity.id
_entity.type
_entity.pdbx_description
1 polymer ?
#
loop_
_entity_poly.entity_id
_entity_poly.type
_entity_poly.pdbx_seq_one_letter_code
_entity_poly.pdbx_strand_id
1 'polypeptide(L)'
;MNNEELAGQLKSQSTWRLFFLTIITLGIYSAHYIYRQTKIMNHSLNGGHKISEDLVKFIFVFSYVTAIITIPYLFAPEGHSIETLYDLLDLIWGILIVIWAFKARNRMNMLLSAVKGQPHWFHGLWTFLFTNLYFNFKINKLNEMKNSKE
;
A
#
# COMPACT_ATOMS: atom_id res chain seq x y z
N MET A 1 -20.15 2.65 9.96
CA MET A 1 -19.86 3.11 8.58
C MET A 1 -20.29 2.01 7.64
N ASN A 2 -21.10 2.31 6.61
CA ASN A 2 -21.49 1.30 5.62
C ASN A 2 -20.32 1.01 4.66
N ASN A 3 -20.26 -0.19 4.09
CA ASN A 3 -19.19 -0.65 3.19
C ASN A 3 -19.00 0.27 1.97
N GLU A 4 -20.07 0.89 1.52
CA GLU A 4 -20.10 1.82 0.39
C GLU A 4 -19.42 3.16 0.71
N GLU A 5 -19.61 3.66 1.92
CA GLU A 5 -18.98 4.90 2.40
C GLU A 5 -17.47 4.69 2.58
N LEU A 6 -17.07 3.51 3.07
CA LEU A 6 -15.67 3.10 3.20
C LEU A 6 -14.95 3.06 1.86
N ALA A 7 -15.53 2.43 0.85
CA ALA A 7 -14.92 2.35 -0.48
C ALA A 7 -14.71 3.76 -1.06
N GLY A 8 -15.69 4.66 -0.89
CA GLY A 8 -15.61 6.05 -1.30
C GLY A 8 -14.47 6.82 -0.64
N GLN A 9 -14.32 6.71 0.69
CA GLN A 9 -13.25 7.38 1.43
C GLN A 9 -11.86 6.85 1.04
N LEU A 10 -11.73 5.54 0.81
CA LEU A 10 -10.45 4.92 0.42
C LEU A 10 -10.00 5.34 -0.99
N LYS A 11 -10.95 5.62 -1.90
CA LYS A 11 -10.64 6.12 -3.25
C LYS A 11 -9.85 7.42 -3.14
N SER A 12 -8.67 7.45 -3.76
CA SER A 12 -7.83 8.66 -3.80
C SER A 12 -7.44 9.05 -5.21
N GLN A 13 -6.99 8.10 -6.03
CA GLN A 13 -6.45 8.36 -7.36
C GLN A 13 -6.42 7.11 -8.25
N SER A 14 -6.15 7.31 -9.54
CA SER A 14 -5.92 6.21 -10.47
C SER A 14 -4.66 5.41 -10.09
N THR A 15 -4.67 4.11 -10.39
CA THR A 15 -3.53 3.23 -10.10
C THR A 15 -2.29 3.61 -10.89
N TRP A 16 -2.46 4.08 -12.12
CA TRP A 16 -1.36 4.62 -12.93
C TRP A 16 -0.72 5.85 -12.30
N ARG A 17 -1.52 6.77 -11.76
CA ARG A 17 -0.99 7.94 -11.05
C ARG A 17 -0.19 7.50 -9.81
N LEU A 18 -0.70 6.53 -9.04
CA LEU A 18 0.02 5.98 -7.89
C LEU A 18 1.35 5.33 -8.31
N PHE A 19 1.35 4.56 -9.40
CA PHE A 19 2.55 3.92 -9.94
C PHE A 19 3.63 4.94 -10.30
N PHE A 20 3.31 5.94 -11.13
CA PHE A 20 4.28 6.95 -11.54
C PHE A 20 4.76 7.81 -10.36
N LEU A 21 3.87 8.19 -9.45
CA LEU A 21 4.28 8.95 -8.26
C LEU A 21 5.19 8.11 -7.36
N THR A 22 4.98 6.80 -7.25
CA THR A 22 5.86 5.92 -6.48
C THR A 22 7.26 5.91 -7.08
N ILE A 23 7.40 5.84 -8.42
CA ILE A 23 8.70 5.87 -9.10
C ILE A 23 9.37 7.25 -8.93
N ILE A 24 8.67 8.33 -9.28
CA ILE A 24 9.24 9.69 -9.27
C ILE A 24 9.70 10.11 -7.87
N THR A 25 9.00 9.65 -6.83
CA THR A 25 9.33 9.98 -5.44
C THR A 25 10.17 8.91 -4.73
N LEU A 26 10.73 7.95 -5.48
CA LEU A 26 11.57 6.88 -4.93
C LEU A 26 10.90 6.12 -3.78
N GLY A 27 9.59 5.85 -3.89
CA GLY A 27 8.81 5.13 -2.90
C GLY A 27 8.16 5.98 -1.81
N ILE A 28 8.53 7.25 -1.63
CA ILE A 28 7.96 8.12 -0.57
C ILE A 28 6.44 8.25 -0.73
N TYR A 29 5.95 8.47 -1.95
CA TYR A 29 4.52 8.60 -2.19
C TYR A 29 3.76 7.31 -1.84
N SER A 30 4.37 6.14 -2.04
CA SER A 30 3.78 4.86 -1.63
C SER A 30 3.58 4.80 -0.11
N ALA A 31 4.55 5.28 0.68
CA ALA A 31 4.42 5.37 2.13
C ALA A 31 3.30 6.32 2.57
N HIS A 32 3.18 7.51 1.94
CA HIS A 32 2.07 8.44 2.20
C HIS A 32 0.71 7.80 1.88
N TYR A 33 0.63 7.09 0.75
CA TYR A 33 -0.56 6.34 0.37
C TYR A 33 -0.92 5.30 1.44
N ILE A 34 0.04 4.47 1.85
CA ILE A 34 -0.11 3.44 2.89
C ILE A 34 -0.58 4.05 4.22
N TYR A 35 0.00 5.18 4.61
CA TYR A 35 -0.38 5.91 5.82
C TYR A 35 -1.85 6.35 5.77
N ARG A 36 -2.25 7.00 4.67
CA ARG A 36 -3.63 7.45 4.45
C ARG A 36 -4.61 6.28 4.46
N GLN A 37 -4.34 5.22 3.69
CA GLN A 37 -5.24 4.06 3.60
C GLN A 37 -5.40 3.38 4.96
N THR A 38 -4.30 3.23 5.71
CA THR A 38 -4.36 2.65 7.06
C THR A 38 -5.21 3.49 7.99
N LYS A 39 -5.06 4.82 7.99
CA LYS A 39 -5.84 5.71 8.86
C LYS A 39 -7.34 5.58 8.60
N ILE A 40 -7.75 5.54 7.33
CA ILE A 40 -9.16 5.38 6.93
C ILE A 40 -9.70 4.01 7.33
N MET A 41 -8.96 2.93 7.06
CA MET A 41 -9.36 1.58 7.49
C MET A 41 -9.46 1.48 9.02
N ASN A 42 -8.46 1.97 9.75
CA ASN A 42 -8.43 1.91 11.21
C ASN A 42 -9.55 2.69 11.89
N HIS A 43 -10.05 3.76 11.25
CA HIS A 43 -11.24 4.47 11.72
C HIS A 43 -12.51 3.59 11.67
N SER A 44 -12.54 2.63 10.75
CA SER A 44 -13.68 1.73 10.53
C SER A 44 -13.54 0.39 11.24
N LEU A 45 -12.37 0.13 11.85
CA LEU A 45 -12.04 -1.12 12.51
C LEU A 45 -12.12 -0.97 14.03
N ASN A 46 -12.66 -2.00 14.68
CA ASN A 46 -12.60 -2.13 16.13
C ASN A 46 -11.16 -2.40 16.59
N GLY A 47 -10.82 -1.98 17.82
CA GLY A 47 -9.45 -1.93 18.35
C GLY A 47 -8.58 -3.17 18.10
N GLY A 48 -9.12 -4.37 18.30
CA GLY A 48 -8.39 -5.63 18.12
C GLY A 48 -8.04 -6.00 16.66
N HIS A 49 -8.66 -5.34 15.68
CA HIS A 49 -8.41 -5.60 14.26
C HIS A 49 -7.67 -4.46 13.56
N LYS A 50 -7.29 -3.40 14.25
CA LYS A 50 -6.54 -2.30 13.64
C LYS A 50 -5.18 -2.78 13.11
N ILE A 51 -4.72 -2.16 12.03
CA ILE A 51 -3.33 -2.28 11.58
C ILE A 51 -2.48 -1.42 12.53
N SER A 52 -1.34 -1.95 12.98
CA SER A 52 -0.43 -1.24 13.88
C SER A 52 -0.03 0.11 13.28
N GLU A 53 -0.24 1.18 14.04
CA GLU A 53 0.18 2.52 13.65
C GLU A 53 1.71 2.64 13.63
N ASP A 54 2.41 1.92 14.51
CA ASP A 54 3.86 1.95 14.59
C ASP A 54 4.50 1.30 13.36
N LEU A 55 3.93 0.21 12.86
CA LEU A 55 4.36 -0.38 11.57
C LEU A 55 4.27 0.66 10.44
N VAL A 56 3.18 1.43 10.40
CA VAL A 56 2.92 2.37 9.31
C VAL A 56 3.76 3.64 9.45
N LYS A 57 4.00 4.12 10.68
CA LYS A 57 4.97 5.18 10.97
C LYS A 57 6.39 4.74 10.61
N PHE A 58 6.75 3.48 10.90
CA PHE A 58 8.04 2.93 10.54
C PHE A 58 8.21 2.88 9.01
N ILE A 59 7.25 2.34 8.27
CA ILE A 59 7.24 2.38 6.79
C ILE A 59 7.40 3.81 6.28
N PHE A 60 6.69 4.76 6.90
CA PHE A 60 6.76 6.16 6.54
C PHE A 60 8.16 6.72 6.68
N VAL A 61 8.77 6.64 7.87
CA VAL A 61 10.12 7.15 8.13
C VAL A 61 11.17 6.39 7.29
N PHE A 62 11.05 5.07 7.21
CA PHE A 62 11.96 4.22 6.43
C PHE A 62 11.98 4.62 4.96
N SER A 63 10.84 4.99 4.37
CA SER A 63 10.79 5.46 2.97
C SER A 63 11.65 6.69 2.70
N TYR A 64 11.73 7.62 3.65
CA TYR A 64 12.59 8.81 3.52
C TYR A 64 14.07 8.44 3.66
N VAL A 65 14.40 7.54 4.59
CA VAL A 65 15.77 7.04 4.76
C VAL A 65 16.24 6.35 3.48
N THR A 66 15.43 5.42 2.94
CA THR A 66 15.76 4.73 1.69
C THR A 66 15.93 5.71 0.55
N ALA A 67 15.01 6.67 0.37
CA ALA A 67 15.13 7.68 -0.69
C ALA A 67 16.40 8.53 -0.59
N ILE A 68 16.82 8.92 0.62
CA ILE A 68 18.06 9.66 0.84
C ILE A 68 19.29 8.83 0.43
N ILE A 69 19.28 7.51 0.68
CA ILE A 69 20.36 6.61 0.28
C ILE A 69 20.32 6.27 -1.21
N THR A 70 19.14 6.22 -1.83
CA THR A 70 18.99 5.97 -3.26
C THR A 70 19.68 7.04 -4.11
N ILE A 71 19.63 8.32 -3.71
CA ILE A 71 20.26 9.41 -4.48
C ILE A 71 21.77 9.21 -4.69
N PRO A 72 22.62 9.07 -3.67
CA PRO A 72 24.05 8.81 -3.86
C PRO A 72 24.33 7.47 -4.52
N TYR A 73 23.50 6.44 -4.29
CA TYR A 73 23.63 5.15 -4.98
C TYR A 73 23.52 5.29 -6.51
N LEU A 74 22.61 6.12 -7.02
CA LEU A 74 22.44 6.35 -8.47
C LEU A 74 23.66 6.95 -9.17
N PHE A 75 24.58 7.57 -8.41
CA PHE A 75 25.80 8.19 -8.94
C PHE A 75 27.07 7.43 -8.52
N ALA A 76 26.94 6.35 -7.75
CA ALA A 76 28.08 5.59 -7.28
C ALA A 76 28.62 4.68 -8.42
N PRO A 77 29.95 4.51 -8.52
CA PRO A 77 30.53 3.50 -9.41
C PRO A 77 30.07 2.10 -9.03
N GLU A 78 30.03 1.18 -10.00
CA GLU A 78 29.75 -0.23 -9.76
C GLU A 78 30.72 -0.82 -8.72
N GLY A 79 30.21 -1.66 -7.80
CA GLY A 79 31.02 -2.27 -6.74
C GLY A 79 31.33 -1.34 -5.56
N HIS A 80 30.76 -0.13 -5.52
CA HIS A 80 30.87 0.76 -4.37
C HIS A 80 30.14 0.19 -3.15
N SER A 81 30.66 0.41 -1.95
CA SER A 81 30.10 -0.14 -0.69
C SER A 81 28.65 0.26 -0.38
N ILE A 82 28.14 1.28 -1.07
CA ILE A 82 26.76 1.74 -0.94
C ILE A 82 25.75 0.80 -1.63
N GLU A 83 26.20 0.00 -2.60
CA GLU A 83 25.38 -0.99 -3.31
C GLU A 83 24.81 -2.03 -2.33
N THR A 84 25.67 -2.63 -1.50
CA THR A 84 25.24 -3.60 -0.48
C THR A 84 24.26 -3.01 0.54
N LEU A 85 24.45 -1.74 0.90
CA LEU A 85 23.51 -1.04 1.80
C LEU A 85 22.17 -0.80 1.11
N TYR A 86 22.18 -0.36 -0.14
CA TYR A 86 20.97 -0.13 -0.93
C TYR A 86 20.17 -1.42 -1.11
N ASP A 87 20.81 -2.52 -1.49
CA ASP A 87 20.16 -3.83 -1.67
C ASP A 87 19.47 -4.32 -0.40
N LEU A 88 20.15 -4.15 0.75
CA LEU A 88 19.56 -4.50 2.05
C LEU A 88 18.32 -3.63 2.34
N LEU A 89 18.39 -2.33 2.09
CA LEU A 89 17.27 -1.42 2.30
C LEU A 89 16.10 -1.71 1.36
N ASP A 90 16.36 -2.03 0.10
CA ASP A 90 15.33 -2.38 -0.88
C ASP A 90 14.64 -3.71 -0.53
N LEU A 91 15.40 -4.71 -0.07
CA LEU A 91 14.84 -5.97 0.43
C LEU A 91 13.91 -5.72 1.63
N ILE A 92 14.37 -4.94 2.61
CA ILE A 92 13.55 -4.59 3.79
C ILE A 92 12.29 -3.83 3.35
N TRP A 93 12.42 -2.88 2.44
CA TRP A 93 11.30 -2.13 1.88
C TRP A 93 10.27 -3.06 1.25
N GLY A 94 10.70 -3.97 0.37
CA GLY A 94 9.83 -4.96 -0.28
C GLY A 94 9.06 -5.80 0.74
N ILE A 95 9.74 -6.31 1.77
CA ILE A 95 9.13 -7.09 2.85
C ILE A 95 8.07 -6.27 3.59
N LEU A 96 8.39 -5.03 3.97
CA LEU A 96 7.46 -4.15 4.70
C LEU A 96 6.18 -3.88 3.89
N ILE A 97 6.33 -3.58 2.60
CA ILE A 97 5.21 -3.29 1.71
C ILE A 97 4.33 -4.52 1.51
N VAL A 98 4.93 -5.72 1.39
CA VAL A 98 4.19 -6.99 1.33
C VAL A 98 3.42 -7.24 2.64
N ILE A 99 4.08 -7.08 3.80
CA ILE A 99 3.45 -7.26 5.12
C ILE A 99 2.23 -6.33 5.24
N TRP A 100 2.40 -5.04 4.91
CA TRP A 100 1.30 -4.09 4.94
C TRP A 100 0.18 -4.48 3.96
N ALA A 101 0.52 -4.87 2.73
CA ALA A 101 -0.46 -5.20 1.71
C ALA A 101 -1.33 -6.42 2.12
N PHE A 102 -0.73 -7.44 2.72
CA PHE A 102 -1.49 -8.58 3.27
C PHE A 102 -2.34 -8.21 4.48
N LYS A 103 -1.85 -7.34 5.38
CA LYS A 103 -2.67 -6.82 6.48
C LYS A 103 -3.87 -6.04 5.94
N ALA A 104 -3.65 -5.10 5.03
CA ALA A 104 -4.67 -4.28 4.39
C ALA A 104 -5.71 -5.15 3.66
N ARG A 105 -5.25 -6.14 2.88
CA ARG A 105 -6.11 -7.15 2.24
C ARG A 105 -7.02 -7.85 3.24
N ASN A 106 -6.46 -8.37 4.32
CA ASN A 106 -7.23 -9.13 5.32
C ASN A 106 -8.28 -8.24 6.00
N ARG A 107 -7.97 -6.97 6.27
CA ARG A 107 -8.92 -6.03 6.83
C ARG A 107 -10.01 -5.63 5.84
N MET A 108 -9.68 -5.40 4.57
CA MET A 108 -10.68 -5.10 3.56
C MET A 108 -11.63 -6.27 3.32
N ASN A 109 -11.13 -7.50 3.22
CA ASN A 109 -12.00 -8.66 3.10
C ASN A 109 -12.92 -8.83 4.31
N MET A 110 -12.44 -8.51 5.51
CA MET A 110 -13.26 -8.55 6.73
C MET A 110 -14.32 -7.43 6.73
N LEU A 111 -13.93 -6.18 6.45
CA LEU A 111 -14.85 -5.04 6.42
C LEU A 111 -15.95 -5.24 5.38
N LEU A 112 -15.61 -5.76 4.20
CA LEU A 112 -16.56 -6.02 3.12
C LEU A 112 -17.37 -7.31 3.32
N SER A 113 -17.12 -8.08 4.39
CA SER A 113 -17.67 -9.45 4.56
C SER A 113 -17.48 -10.33 3.31
N ALA A 114 -16.33 -10.17 2.64
CA ALA A 114 -16.08 -10.72 1.32
C ALA A 114 -15.88 -12.23 1.38
N VAL A 115 -16.60 -12.97 0.53
CA VAL A 115 -16.40 -14.41 0.34
C VAL A 115 -15.48 -14.66 -0.86
N LYS A 116 -14.59 -15.65 -0.76
CA LYS A 116 -13.68 -16.03 -1.83
C LYS A 116 -14.47 -16.34 -3.12
N GLY A 117 -14.07 -15.70 -4.21
CA GLY A 117 -14.74 -15.83 -5.52
C GLY A 117 -15.72 -14.69 -5.83
N GLN A 118 -16.11 -13.88 -4.84
CA GLN A 118 -16.94 -12.70 -5.10
C GLN A 118 -16.13 -11.55 -5.71
N PRO A 119 -16.76 -10.67 -6.52
CA PRO A 119 -16.06 -9.58 -7.21
C PRO A 119 -15.29 -8.62 -6.28
N HIS A 120 -15.76 -8.46 -5.04
CA HIS A 120 -15.16 -7.57 -4.04
C HIS A 120 -14.07 -8.26 -3.17
N TRP A 121 -13.78 -9.55 -3.41
CA TRP A 121 -12.69 -10.27 -2.75
C TRP A 121 -11.32 -9.77 -3.24
N PHE A 122 -10.42 -9.54 -2.29
CA PHE A 122 -9.00 -9.24 -2.57
C PHE A 122 -8.20 -10.54 -2.64
N HIS A 123 -7.49 -10.76 -3.73
CA HIS A 123 -6.73 -11.98 -4.01
C HIS A 123 -5.30 -11.91 -3.46
N GLY A 124 -4.83 -13.00 -2.83
CA GLY A 124 -3.49 -13.06 -2.24
C GLY A 124 -2.35 -12.96 -3.27
N LEU A 125 -2.46 -13.67 -4.40
CA LEU A 125 -1.44 -13.65 -5.45
C LEU A 125 -1.21 -12.24 -5.99
N TRP A 126 -2.30 -11.55 -6.34
CA TRP A 126 -2.22 -10.17 -6.83
C TRP A 126 -1.77 -9.18 -5.76
N THR A 127 -2.12 -9.41 -4.48
CA THR A 127 -1.57 -8.65 -3.35
C THR A 127 -0.07 -8.85 -3.19
N PHE A 128 0.47 -10.05 -3.44
CA PHE A 128 1.91 -10.27 -3.37
C PHE A 128 2.65 -9.59 -4.52
N LEU A 129 2.19 -9.77 -5.76
CA LEU A 129 2.88 -9.26 -6.95
C LEU A 129 2.84 -7.72 -7.08
N PHE A 130 1.74 -7.10 -6.69
CA PHE A 130 1.48 -5.68 -6.95
C PHE A 130 1.17 -4.86 -5.69
N THR A 131 1.12 -5.51 -4.53
CA THR A 131 1.07 -4.87 -3.21
C THR A 131 0.06 -3.71 -3.10
N ASN A 132 0.54 -2.48 -2.88
CA ASN A 132 -0.27 -1.28 -2.73
C ASN A 132 -0.95 -0.84 -4.05
N LEU A 133 -0.37 -1.14 -5.21
CA LEU A 133 -0.97 -0.86 -6.52
C LEU A 133 -2.21 -1.73 -6.75
N TYR A 134 -2.13 -3.02 -6.44
CA TYR A 134 -3.30 -3.90 -6.51
C TYR A 134 -4.37 -3.49 -5.51
N PHE A 135 -3.97 -3.11 -4.29
CA PHE A 135 -4.89 -2.57 -3.31
C PHE A 135 -5.66 -1.37 -3.90
N ASN A 136 -4.95 -0.38 -4.45
CA ASN A 136 -5.57 0.80 -5.08
C ASN A 136 -6.47 0.45 -6.26
N PHE A 137 -6.02 -0.46 -7.12
CA PHE A 137 -6.81 -0.94 -8.25
C PHE A 137 -8.14 -1.55 -7.80
N LYS A 138 -8.12 -2.40 -6.76
CA LYS A 138 -9.36 -3.00 -6.23
C LYS A 138 -10.27 -1.97 -5.61
N ILE A 139 -9.75 -0.99 -4.86
CA ILE A 139 -10.56 0.11 -4.34
C ILE A 139 -11.24 0.90 -5.48
N ASN A 140 -10.50 1.22 -6.54
CA ASN A 140 -11.07 1.90 -7.71
C ASN A 140 -12.18 1.07 -8.35
N LYS A 141 -11.98 -0.23 -8.54
CA LYS A 141 -13.00 -1.14 -9.09
C LYS A 141 -14.24 -1.24 -8.21
N LEU A 142 -14.10 -1.27 -6.89
CA LEU A 142 -15.24 -1.26 -5.98
C LEU A 142 -16.09 0.00 -6.14
N ASN A 143 -15.44 1.16 -6.33
CA ASN A 143 -16.14 2.42 -6.56
C ASN A 143 -16.81 2.49 -7.95
N GLU A 144 -16.17 1.94 -8.99
CA GLU A 144 -16.78 1.85 -10.32
C GLU A 144 -18.05 0.99 -10.30
N MET A 145 -18.01 -0.17 -9.64
CA MET A 145 -19.18 -1.06 -9.49
C MET A 145 -20.33 -0.41 -8.71
N LYS A 146 -20.02 0.51 -7.79
CA LYS A 146 -21.04 1.30 -7.08
C LYS A 146 -21.74 2.25 -8.05
N ASN A 147 -20.96 3.07 -8.77
CA ASN A 147 -21.50 4.08 -9.68
C ASN A 147 -22.31 3.50 -10.85
N SER A 148 -22.12 2.22 -11.21
CA SER A 148 -22.91 1.55 -12.24
C SER A 148 -24.27 1.00 -11.76
N LYS A 149 -24.52 1.00 -10.44
CA LYS A 149 -25.76 0.50 -9.83
C LYS A 149 -26.72 1.62 -9.40
N GLU A 150 -26.23 2.85 -9.34
CA GLU A 150 -27.02 4.09 -9.19
C GLU A 150 -27.50 4.56 -10.57
#